data_AF-A0A537JBI9-F1
#
_entry.id   AF-A0A537JBI9-F1
#
_cell.length_a   1.000
_cell.length_b   1.000
_cell.length_c   1.000
_cell.angle_alpha   90.00
_cell.angle_beta   90.00
_cell.angle_gamma   90.00
#
_symmetry.space_group_name_H-M   'P 1'
#
loop_
_entity.id
_entity.type
_entity.pdbx_description
1 polymer ?
#
loop_
_entity_poly.entity_id
_entity_poly.type
_entity_poly.pdbx_seq_one_letter_code
_entity_poly.pdbx_strand_id
1 'polypeptide(L)'
;ISYKNEGKKRSASIPGILEAVVQAVPGSAAPDQEVVKHNAHPLFPELVQAYGVTSRYTDHGFRWDHTGKCADYTAFRWSGQ
;
A
#
# COMPACT_ATOMS: atom_id res chain seq x y z
N ILE A 1 -6.72 15.93 -1.90
CA ILE A 1 -5.93 14.70 -1.62
C ILE A 1 -6.50 14.09 -0.34
N SER A 2 -6.72 12.79 -0.30
CA SER A 2 -7.21 12.11 0.91
C SER A 2 -6.41 10.85 1.19
N TYR A 3 -6.30 10.50 2.48
CA TYR A 3 -5.70 9.27 2.96
C TYR A 3 -6.51 8.74 4.13
N LYS A 4 -6.74 7.42 4.19
CA LYS A 4 -7.38 6.74 5.31
C LYS A 4 -6.65 5.46 5.67
N ASN A 5 -6.60 5.20 6.96
CA ASN A 5 -6.09 3.97 7.56
C ASN A 5 -7.23 3.34 8.38
N GLU A 6 -7.73 2.19 7.94
CA GLU A 6 -8.88 1.49 8.54
C GLU A 6 -8.49 0.02 8.77
N GLY A 7 -7.98 -0.29 9.96
CA GLY A 7 -7.52 -1.65 10.31
C GLY A 7 -6.40 -2.11 9.39
N LYS A 8 -6.68 -3.07 8.51
CA LYS A 8 -5.76 -3.66 7.53
C LYS A 8 -5.86 -3.06 6.12
N LYS A 9 -6.70 -2.03 5.97
CA LYS A 9 -6.94 -1.34 4.71
C LYS A 9 -6.27 0.02 4.73
N ARG A 10 -5.60 0.36 3.63
CA ARG A 10 -5.10 1.72 3.38
C ARG A 10 -5.74 2.22 2.10
N SER A 11 -6.20 3.46 2.11
CA SER A 11 -6.72 4.10 0.91
C SER A 11 -6.16 5.50 0.73
N ALA A 12 -5.90 5.87 -0.51
CA ALA A 12 -5.45 7.19 -0.88
C ALA A 12 -6.15 7.63 -2.18
N SER A 13 -6.50 8.90 -2.27
CA SER A 13 -7.07 9.46 -3.50
C SER A 13 -6.58 10.86 -3.81
N ILE A 14 -6.38 11.10 -5.10
CA ILE A 14 -6.13 12.41 -5.70
C ILE A 14 -7.05 12.50 -6.91
N PRO A 15 -8.04 13.42 -6.93
CA PRO A 15 -9.02 13.50 -8.03
C PRO A 15 -8.35 13.56 -9.40
N GLY A 16 -8.74 12.67 -10.30
CA GLY A 16 -8.20 12.58 -11.66
C GLY A 16 -6.81 11.92 -11.79
N ILE A 17 -6.08 11.73 -10.68
CA ILE A 17 -4.68 11.26 -10.68
C ILE A 17 -4.53 9.87 -10.04
N LEU A 18 -5.06 9.68 -8.83
CA LEU A 18 -4.82 8.47 -8.03
C LEU A 18 -6.11 7.97 -7.38
N GLU A 19 -6.38 6.68 -7.56
CA GLU A 19 -7.35 5.92 -6.78
C GLU A 19 -6.67 4.63 -6.32
N ALA A 20 -6.27 4.57 -5.05
CA ALA A 20 -5.53 3.44 -4.50
C ALA A 20 -6.18 2.93 -3.22
N VAL A 21 -6.44 1.64 -3.18
CA VAL A 21 -6.89 0.90 -2.01
C VAL A 21 -6.06 -0.38 -1.94
N VAL A 22 -5.34 -0.57 -0.83
CA VAL A 22 -4.61 -1.81 -0.57
C VAL A 22 -5.14 -2.48 0.69
N GLN A 23 -5.10 -3.81 0.69
CA GLN A 23 -5.54 -4.65 1.78
C GLN A 23 -4.38 -5.55 2.21
N ALA A 24 -4.05 -5.55 3.50
CA ALA A 24 -3.02 -6.42 4.04
C ALA A 24 -3.44 -7.89 3.89
N VAL A 25 -2.45 -8.74 3.55
CA VAL A 25 -2.61 -10.19 3.54
C VAL A 25 -2.75 -10.67 4.99
N PRO A 26 -3.79 -11.46 5.32
CA PRO A 26 -3.93 -12.03 6.65
C PRO A 26 -2.84 -13.07 6.92
N GLY A 27 -2.36 -13.13 8.16
CA GLY A 27 -1.43 -14.16 8.59
C GLY A 27 -2.04 -15.55 8.45
N SER A 28 -1.24 -16.52 8.00
CA SER A 28 -1.70 -17.91 7.83
C SER A 28 -2.00 -18.60 9.16
N ALA A 29 -1.19 -18.35 10.20
CA ALA A 29 -1.37 -18.89 11.54
C ALA A 29 -2.27 -18.01 12.44
N ALA A 30 -2.30 -16.71 12.18
CA ALA A 30 -3.08 -15.72 12.93
C ALA A 30 -3.79 -14.77 11.93
N PRO A 31 -5.01 -15.08 11.48
CA PRO A 31 -5.71 -14.33 10.42
C PRO A 31 -6.06 -12.89 10.81
N ASP A 32 -6.09 -12.59 12.11
CA ASP A 32 -6.26 -11.25 12.69
C ASP A 32 -4.98 -10.41 12.61
N GLN A 33 -3.82 -11.02 12.36
CA GLN A 33 -2.54 -10.34 12.14
C GLN A 33 -2.23 -10.13 10.66
N GLU A 34 -1.36 -9.17 10.37
CA GLU A 34 -0.85 -8.89 9.03
C GLU A 34 0.44 -9.70 8.78
N VAL A 35 0.72 -10.06 7.53
CA VAL A 35 2.03 -10.63 7.18
C VAL A 35 3.06 -9.50 7.09
N VAL A 36 4.00 -9.48 8.02
CA VAL A 36 5.15 -8.55 8.02
C VAL A 36 6.36 -9.24 7.42
N LYS A 37 6.93 -8.63 6.38
CA LYS A 37 8.16 -9.06 5.71
C LYS A 37 9.35 -8.37 6.36
N HIS A 38 10.28 -9.16 6.89
CA HIS A 38 11.61 -8.71 7.30
C HIS A 38 12.62 -9.12 6.22
N ASN A 39 12.69 -8.37 5.13
CA ASN A 39 13.57 -8.66 4.00
C ASN A 39 14.71 -7.63 3.91
N ALA A 40 15.68 -7.89 3.03
CA ALA A 40 16.79 -6.97 2.76
C ALA A 40 16.35 -5.76 1.88
N HIS A 41 15.14 -5.22 2.11
CA HIS A 41 14.65 -4.10 1.32
C HIS A 41 15.48 -2.84 1.63
N PRO A 42 16.02 -2.16 0.59
CA PRO A 42 17.08 -1.17 0.78
C PRO A 42 16.64 0.11 1.49
N LEU A 43 15.33 0.40 1.51
CA LEU A 43 14.78 1.64 2.08
C LEU A 43 14.03 1.43 3.40
N PHE A 44 13.56 0.21 3.65
CA PHE A 44 12.67 -0.08 4.77
C PHE A 44 13.00 -1.46 5.32
N PRO A 45 13.29 -1.61 6.63
CA PRO A 45 13.60 -2.91 7.21
C PRO A 45 12.38 -3.83 7.30
N GLU A 46 11.16 -3.26 7.27
CA GLU A 46 9.90 -3.98 7.45
C GLU A 46 8.84 -3.44 6.49
N LEU A 47 8.12 -4.37 5.86
CA LEU A 47 7.01 -4.10 4.94
C LEU A 47 5.83 -4.99 5.29
N VAL A 48 4.61 -4.45 5.27
CA VAL A 48 3.39 -5.24 5.35
C VAL A 48 3.02 -5.72 3.94
N GLN A 49 2.87 -7.04 3.79
CA GLN A 49 2.40 -7.63 2.55
C GLN A 49 0.95 -7.28 2.28
N ALA A 50 0.66 -6.81 1.07
CA ALA A 50 -0.68 -6.40 0.68
C ALA A 50 -1.01 -6.78 -0.77
N TYR A 51 -2.23 -6.48 -1.19
CA TYR A 51 -2.65 -6.52 -2.59
C TYR A 51 -3.54 -5.31 -2.90
N GLY A 52 -3.51 -4.86 -4.16
CA GLY A 52 -4.35 -3.77 -4.64
C GLY A 52 -5.80 -4.21 -4.78
N VAL A 53 -6.69 -3.68 -3.94
CA VAL A 53 -8.15 -3.79 -4.15
C VAL A 53 -8.57 -2.87 -5.30
N THR A 54 -7.97 -1.68 -5.37
CA THR A 54 -7.97 -0.78 -6.52
C THR A 54 -6.58 -0.14 -6.60
N SER A 55 -6.01 0.00 -7.78
CA SER A 55 -4.76 0.76 -7.94
C SER A 55 -4.69 1.37 -9.32
N ARG A 56 -5.20 2.59 -9.43
CA ARG A 56 -5.25 3.35 -10.69
C ARG A 56 -4.47 4.63 -10.55
N TYR A 57 -3.61 4.87 -11.52
CA TYR A 57 -2.79 6.07 -11.61
C TYR A 57 -2.85 6.65 -13.03
N THR A 58 -3.05 7.95 -13.14
CA THR A 58 -3.04 8.68 -14.41
C THR A 58 -2.44 10.06 -14.21
N ASP A 59 -1.15 10.18 -14.47
CA ASP A 59 -0.42 11.46 -14.43
C ASP A 59 0.94 11.30 -15.14
N HIS A 60 1.60 12.41 -15.46
CA HIS A 60 2.93 12.45 -16.09
C HIS A 60 3.08 11.57 -17.36
N GLY A 61 1.99 11.43 -18.14
CA GLY A 61 1.98 10.58 -19.35
C GLY A 61 1.86 9.08 -19.09
N PHE A 62 1.74 8.67 -17.83
CA PHE A 62 1.49 7.28 -17.45
C PHE A 62 0.00 7.04 -17.20
N ARG A 63 -0.45 5.84 -17.57
CA ARG A 63 -1.76 5.30 -17.22
C ARG A 63 -1.60 3.86 -16.79
N TRP A 64 -1.68 3.62 -15.48
CA TRP A 64 -1.47 2.29 -14.89
C TRP A 64 -2.72 1.82 -14.16
N ASP A 65 -2.97 0.52 -14.27
CA ASP A 65 -3.95 -0.20 -13.46
C ASP A 65 -3.28 -1.46 -12.89
N HIS A 66 -3.02 -1.45 -11.59
CA HIS A 66 -2.44 -2.56 -10.83
C HIS A 66 -3.46 -3.22 -9.90
N THR A 67 -4.76 -3.10 -10.22
CA THR A 67 -5.82 -3.75 -9.46
C THR A 67 -5.61 -5.28 -9.44
N GLY A 68 -5.74 -5.85 -8.25
CA GLY A 68 -5.50 -7.28 -7.97
C GLY A 68 -4.03 -7.70 -7.96
N LYS A 69 -3.07 -6.76 -8.12
CA LYS A 69 -1.64 -7.07 -8.13
C LYS A 69 -1.01 -6.93 -6.74
N CYS A 70 0.21 -7.45 -6.63
CA CYS A 70 1.02 -7.38 -5.41
C CYS A 70 1.24 -5.93 -4.99
N ALA A 71 1.15 -5.68 -3.68
CA ALA A 71 1.45 -4.40 -3.07
C ALA A 71 2.17 -4.61 -1.74
N ASP A 72 2.84 -3.58 -1.27
CA ASP A 72 3.46 -3.53 0.04
C ASP A 72 3.26 -2.12 0.60
N TYR A 73 3.09 -1.99 1.92
CA TYR A 73 3.09 -0.69 2.59
C TYR A 73 3.88 -0.73 3.89
N THR A 74 4.39 0.42 4.28
CA THR A 74 5.06 0.61 5.58
C THR A 74 4.96 2.07 6.00
N ALA A 75 5.16 2.32 7.28
CA ALA A 75 5.31 3.67 7.77
C ALA A 75 6.69 4.20 7.38
N PHE A 76 6.76 5.46 6.96
CA PHE A 76 8.03 6.16 6.78
C PHE A 76 8.07 7.37 7.72
N ARG A 77 9.27 7.72 8.16
CA ARG A 77 9.50 8.97 8.89
C ARG A 77 9.96 10.02 7.88
N TRP A 78 9.16 11.07 7.73
CA TRP A 78 9.60 12.25 6.99
C TRP A 78 10.48 13.10 7.89
N SER A 79 11.75 13.28 7.52
CA SER A 79 12.67 14.21 8.17
C SER A 79 13.31 15.10 7.10
N GLY A 80 12.61 16.18 6.78
CA GLY A 80 13.06 17.23 5.86
C GLY A 80 12.18 18.45 6.04
N GLN A 81 12.80 19.60 6.35
CA GLN A 81 12.19 20.93 6.23
C GLN A 81 12.38 21.42 4.80
#